data_AF-A0A7C2IQ82-F1
#
_entry.id   AF-A0A7C2IQ82-F1
#
_cell.length_a   1.000
_cell.length_b   1.000
_cell.length_c   1.000
_cell.angle_alpha   90.00
_cell.angle_beta   90.00
_cell.angle_gamma   90.00
#
_symmetry.space_group_name_H-M   'P 1'
#
loop_
_entity.id
_entity.type
_entity.pdbx_description
1 polymer ?
#
loop_
_entity_poly.entity_id
_entity_poly.type
_entity_poly.pdbx_seq_one_letter_code
_entity_poly.pdbx_strand_id
1 'polypeptide(L)' 'MELAFYVSRSLKRDFALALREEIRVLRREGLRCRLVAAGGLFRVKAAANSNNEKRYVRLRLGQAAGTFLARHALEIRA' A
#
# COMPACT_ATOMS: atom_id res chain seq x y z
N MET A 1 -1.63 10.53 9.05
CA MET A 1 -0.29 10.11 8.62
C MET A 1 -0.28 9.84 7.11
N GLU A 2 0.88 9.85 6.46
CA GLU A 2 1.03 9.56 5.02
C GLU A 2 2.16 8.55 4.78
N LEU A 3 1.93 7.64 3.83
CA LEU A 3 2.89 6.66 3.32
C LEU A 3 2.99 6.80 1.80
N ALA A 4 4.20 6.78 1.27
CA ALA A 4 4.46 6.91 -0.16
C ALA A 4 5.22 5.69 -0.68
N PHE A 5 4.78 5.18 -1.83
CA PHE A 5 5.39 4.07 -2.53
C PHE A 5 5.63 4.46 -3.98
N TYR A 6 6.78 4.06 -4.52
CA TYR A 6 7.13 4.28 -5.92
C TYR A 6 7.32 2.94 -6.62
N VAL A 7 6.64 2.75 -7.75
CA VAL A 7 6.79 1.56 -8.59
C VAL A 7 6.93 1.96 -10.06
N SER A 8 7.52 1.06 -10.84
CA SER A 8 7.61 1.22 -12.30
C SER A 8 6.24 1.40 -12.93
N ARG A 9 6.19 2.11 -14.07
CA ARG A 9 4.95 2.31 -14.84
C ARG A 9 4.29 0.99 -15.26
N SER A 10 5.09 -0.05 -15.52
CA SER A 10 4.60 -1.38 -15.91
C SER A 10 3.76 -2.05 -14.81
N LEU A 11 4.07 -1.78 -13.54
CA LEU A 11 3.42 -2.41 -12.39
C LEU A 11 2.33 -1.54 -11.76
N LYS A 12 2.06 -0.36 -12.33
CA LYS A 12 1.18 0.65 -11.74
C LYS A 12 -0.22 0.10 -11.46
N ARG A 13 -0.81 -0.62 -12.41
CA ARG A 13 -2.20 -1.10 -12.30
C ARG A 13 -2.32 -2.14 -11.18
N ASP A 14 -1.44 -3.12 -11.17
CA ASP A 14 -1.52 -4.25 -10.25
C ASP A 14 -1.14 -3.83 -8.83
N PHE A 15 -0.15 -2.94 -8.71
CA PHE A 15 0.20 -2.36 -7.42
C PHE A 15 -0.94 -1.52 -6.84
N ALA A 16 -1.64 -0.76 -7.68
CA ALA A 16 -2.83 0.00 -7.26
C ALA A 16 -3.94 -0.93 -6.73
N LEU A 17 -4.15 -2.08 -7.38
CA LEU A 17 -5.12 -3.08 -6.94
C LEU A 17 -4.72 -3.69 -5.60
N ALA A 18 -3.47 -4.13 -5.46
CA ALA A 18 -2.95 -4.69 -4.21
C ALA A 18 -3.12 -3.72 -3.03
N LEU A 19 -2.74 -2.45 -3.20
CA LEU A 19 -2.92 -1.43 -2.16
C LEU A 19 -4.40 -1.13 -1.86
N ARG A 20 -5.29 -1.18 -2.86
CA ARG A 20 -6.73 -0.96 -2.65
C ARG A 20 -7.35 -2.08 -1.84
N GLU A 21 -6.98 -3.34 -2.08
CA GLU A 21 -7.46 -4.46 -1.27
C GLU A 21 -7.00 -4.30 0.18
N GLU A 22 -5.74 -3.96 0.42
CA GLU A 22 -5.24 -3.76 1.78
C GLU A 22 -5.94 -2.58 2.47
N ILE A 23 -6.18 -1.49 1.75
CA ILE A 23 -6.95 -0.34 2.26
C ILE A 23 -8.40 -0.72 2.59
N ARG A 24 -9.03 -1.63 1.84
CA ARG A 24 -10.38 -2.11 2.17
C ARG A 24 -10.37 -2.90 3.47
N VAL A 25 -9.35 -3.72 3.71
CA VAL A 25 -9.18 -4.44 4.98
C VAL A 25 -9.02 -3.45 6.14
N LEU A 26 -8.10 -2.49 6.02
CA LEU A 26 -7.90 -1.45 7.04
C LEU A 26 -9.20 -0.68 7.34
N ARG A 27 -10.01 -0.37 6.31
CA ARG A 27 -11.31 0.30 6.51
C ARG A 27 -12.31 -0.57 7.27
N ARG A 28 -12.34 -1.88 7.02
CA ARG A 28 -13.18 -2.83 7.78
C ARG A 28 -12.75 -2.93 9.25
N GLU A 29 -11.46 -2.77 9.50
CA GLU A 29 -10.87 -2.69 10.84
C GLU A 29 -11.07 -1.31 11.50
N GLY A 30 -11.83 -0.41 10.88
CA GLY A 30 -12.16 0.92 11.43
C GLY A 30 -11.15 2.04 11.09
N LEU A 31 -10.09 1.74 10.34
CA LEU A 31 -9.05 2.71 9.99
C LEU A 31 -9.39 3.45 8.68
N ARG A 32 -9.65 4.76 8.78
CA ARG A 32 -9.96 5.57 7.60
C ARG A 32 -8.69 5.80 6.77
N CYS A 33 -8.59 5.06 5.66
CA CYS A 33 -7.48 5.14 4.71
C CYS A 33 -7.94 5.56 3.31
N ARG A 34 -7.13 6.33 2.57
CA ARG A 34 -7.36 6.73 1.18
C ARG A 34 -6.10 6.52 0.35
N LEU A 35 -6.26 6.01 -0.87
CA LEU A 35 -5.19 5.94 -1.87
C LEU A 35 -5.27 7.14 -2.81
N VAL A 36 -4.13 7.77 -3.08
CA VAL A 36 -3.95 8.75 -4.14
C VAL A 36 -2.83 8.24 -5.04
N ALA A 37 -3.10 8.07 -6.33
CA ALA A 37 -2.11 7.57 -7.28
C ALA A 37 -1.89 8.58 -8.40
N ALA A 38 -0.63 8.93 -8.67
CA ALA A 38 -0.24 9.85 -9.74
C ALA A 38 1.04 9.32 -10.42
N GLY A 39 0.96 9.01 -11.72
CA GLY A 39 2.08 8.37 -12.42
C GLY A 39 2.44 7.01 -11.78
N GLY A 40 3.68 6.87 -11.27
CA GLY A 40 4.16 5.72 -10.51
C GLY A 40 4.22 5.93 -8.99
N LEU A 41 3.73 7.07 -8.50
CA LEU A 41 3.71 7.42 -7.09
C LEU A 41 2.35 7.12 -6.46
N PHE A 42 2.36 6.37 -5.37
CA PHE A 42 1.18 5.95 -4.62
C PHE A 42 1.27 6.48 -3.19
N ARG A 43 0.34 7.35 -2.81
CA ARG A 43 0.26 7.94 -1.47
C ARG A 43 -0.96 7.39 -0.75
N VAL A 44 -0.74 6.77 0.41
CA VAL A 44 -1.80 6.33 1.31
C VAL A 44 -1.90 7.32 2.47
N LYS A 45 -3.05 8.00 2.57
CA LYS A 45 -3.37 8.86 3.71
C LYS A 45 -4.24 8.07 4.68
N ALA A 46 -3.80 7.95 5.93
CA ALA A 46 -4.55 7.29 6.99
C ALA A 46 -4.81 8.25 8.15
N ALA A 47 -6.06 8.30 8.61
CA ALA A 47 -6.41 8.93 9.87
C ALA A 47 -6.13 7.92 10.99
N ALA A 48 -5.00 8.13 11.67
CA ALA A 48 -4.54 7.33 12.79
C ALA A 48 -4.32 8.26 13.98
N ASN A 49 -5.05 8.01 15.06
CA ASN A 49 -5.15 8.85 16.25
C ASN A 49 -4.13 8.45 17.32
N SER A 50 -3.62 7.21 17.28
CA SER A 50 -2.60 6.71 18.20
C SER A 50 -1.29 6.34 17.49
N ASN A 51 -0.20 6.25 18.25
CA ASN A 51 1.08 5.75 17.72
C ASN A 51 0.99 4.27 17.34
N ASN A 52 0.16 3.48 18.03
CA ASN A 52 -0.07 2.08 17.72
C ASN A 52 -0.79 1.92 16.38
N GLU A 53 -1.82 2.73 16.10
CA GLU A 53 -2.49 2.73 14.80
C GLU A 53 -1.54 3.15 13.68
N LYS A 54 -0.72 4.19 13.90
CA LYS A 54 0.29 4.60 12.92
C LYS A 54 1.26 3.45 12.62
N ARG A 55 1.76 2.77 13.66
CA ARG A 55 2.67 1.63 13.52
C ARG A 55 1.99 0.47 12.79
N TYR A 56 0.75 0.14 13.17
CA TYR A 56 -0.03 -0.92 12.55
C TYR A 56 -0.24 -0.68 11.05
N VAL A 57 -0.72 0.52 10.67
CA VAL A 57 -0.91 0.91 9.26
C VAL A 57 0.40 0.84 8.47
N ARG A 58 1.52 1.32 9.05
CA ARG A 58 2.85 1.22 8.42
C ARG A 58 3.26 -0.22 8.14
N LEU A 59 3.15 -1.08 9.14
CA LEU A 59 3.54 -2.49 9.01
C LEU A 59 2.67 -3.20 7.97
N ARG A 60 1.35 -3.01 8.04
CA ARG A 60 0.39 -3.64 7.14
C ARG A 60 0.63 -3.25 5.68
N LEU A 61 0.72 -1.96 5.39
CA LEU A 61 0.93 -1.47 4.02
C LEU A 61 2.35 -1.76 3.53
N GLY A 62 3.35 -1.71 4.41
CA GLY A 62 4.72 -2.09 4.10
C GLY A 62 4.84 -3.57 3.73
N GLN A 63 4.17 -4.45 4.47
CA GLN A 63 4.11 -5.88 4.16
C GLN A 63 3.42 -6.13 2.82
N ALA A 64 2.24 -5.53 2.58
CA ALA A 64 1.53 -5.67 1.31
C ALA A 64 2.39 -5.23 0.12
N ALA A 65 3.09 -4.08 0.24
CA ALA A 65 3.99 -3.60 -0.80
C ALA A 65 5.20 -4.51 -1.00
N GLY A 66 5.81 -5.00 0.10
CA GLY A 66 6.93 -5.94 0.05
C GLY A 66 6.57 -7.26 -0.62
N THR A 67 5.43 -7.86 -0.25
CA THR A 67 4.91 -9.09 -0.87
C THR A 67 4.64 -8.91 -2.36
N PHE A 68 4.04 -7.79 -2.76
CA PHE A 68 3.81 -7.49 -4.16
C PHE A 68 5.11 -7.44 -4.97
N LEU A 69 6.12 -6.71 -4.46
CA LEU A 69 7.40 -6.56 -5.13
C LEU A 69 8.18 -7.87 -5.19
N ALA A 70 8.18 -8.65 -4.10
CA ALA A 70 8.82 -9.97 -4.07
C ALA A 70 8.23 -10.91 -5.13
N ARG A 71 6.90 -10.94 -5.26
CA ARG A 71 6.22 -11.75 -6.27
C ARG A 71 6.60 -11.34 -7.70
N HIS A 72 6.56 -10.05 -8.01
CA HIS A 72 6.89 -9.57 -9.36
C HIS A 72 8.38 -9.69 -9.68
N ALA A 73 9.27 -9.58 -8.68
CA ALA A 73 10.68 -9.83 -8.87
C ALA A 73 10.98 -11.31 -9.22
N LEU A 74 10.20 -12.24 -8.69
CA LEU A 74 10.28 -13.67 -9.03
C LEU A 74 9.72 -13.94 -10.43
N GLU A 75 8.62 -13.28 -10.82
CA GLU A 75 8.00 -13.43 -12.15
C GLU A 75 8.88 -12.89 -13.30
N ILE A 76 9.75 -11.90 -13.07
CA ILE A 76 10.69 -11.39 -14.08
C ILE A 76 11.88 -12.36 -14.32
N ARG A 77 12.19 -13.23 -13.36
CA ARG A 77 13.35 -14.14 -13.42
C ARG A 77 13.03 -15.53 -13.97
N ALA A 78 11.77 -15.83 -14.27
CA ALA A 78 11.31 -17.08 -14.88
C ALA A 78 11.09 -16.89 -16.38
#